data_AF-A0A662K8I7-F1
#
_entry.id   AF-A0A662K8I7-F1
#
_cell.length_a   1.000
_cell.length_b   1.000
_cell.length_c   1.000
_cell.angle_alpha   90.00
_cell.angle_beta   90.00
_cell.angle_gamma   90.00
#
_symmetry.space_group_name_H-M   'P 1'
#
loop_
_entity.id
_entity.type
_entity.pdbx_description
1 polymer ?
#
loop_
_entity_poly.entity_id
_entity_poly.type
_entity_poly.pdbx_seq_one_letter_code
_entity_poly.pdbx_strand_id
1 'polypeptide(L)'
;MMEIIFDNKTIHEKTASIIKEAIETTLLKKNIAVLGLPGGRSISTVLKFLKMQDVEWKHVHVFLVDERLVQINDKYSNFRLIKQALSDVI
;
A
#
# COMPACT_ATOMS: atom_id res chain seq x y z
N MET A 1 -20.46 -0.47 -4.82
CA MET A 1 -21.45 -0.47 -3.72
C MET A 1 -20.69 -0.12 -2.45
N MET A 2 -21.23 0.74 -1.59
CA MET A 2 -20.57 1.09 -0.33
C MET A 2 -20.84 0.00 0.71
N GLU A 3 -19.81 -0.44 1.41
CA GLU A 3 -19.89 -1.48 2.44
C GLU A 3 -19.21 -0.99 3.72
N ILE A 4 -19.79 -1.31 4.88
CA ILE A 4 -19.23 -0.98 6.19
C ILE A 4 -18.80 -2.29 6.84
N ILE A 5 -17.52 -2.39 7.19
CA ILE A 5 -16.92 -3.57 7.82
C ILE A 5 -16.41 -3.17 9.20
N PHE A 6 -16.90 -3.83 10.24
CA PHE A 6 -16.52 -3.55 11.63
C PHE A 6 -15.33 -4.39 12.11
N ASP A 7 -15.05 -5.53 11.46
CA ASP A 7 -13.90 -6.37 11.80
C ASP A 7 -12.62 -5.83 11.16
N ASN A 8 -11.66 -5.44 12.01
CA ASN A 8 -10.40 -4.84 11.59
C ASN A 8 -9.58 -5.77 10.69
N LYS A 9 -9.55 -7.07 10.97
CA LYS A 9 -8.78 -8.01 10.15
C LYS A 9 -9.40 -8.12 8.74
N THR A 10 -10.71 -8.33 8.69
CA THR A 10 -11.48 -8.45 7.45
C THR A 10 -11.35 -7.20 6.58
N ILE A 11 -11.45 -5.99 7.15
CA ILE A 11 -11.31 -4.76 6.35
C ILE A 11 -9.90 -4.63 5.77
N HIS A 12 -8.86 -4.98 6.52
CA HIS A 12 -7.49 -4.90 6.01
C HIS A 12 -7.19 -5.93 4.92
N GLU A 13 -7.60 -7.18 5.11
CA GLU A 13 -7.45 -8.25 4.11
C GLU A 13 -8.21 -7.92 2.83
N LYS A 14 -9.47 -7.46 2.95
CA LYS A 14 -10.29 -7.09 1.80
C LYS A 14 -9.74 -5.88 1.07
N THR A 15 -9.26 -4.87 1.80
CA THR A 15 -8.63 -3.69 1.19
C THR A 15 -7.37 -4.09 0.42
N ALA A 16 -6.54 -4.97 0.97
CA ALA A 16 -5.36 -5.49 0.29
C ALA A 16 -5.73 -6.23 -1.01
N SER A 17 -6.74 -7.11 -0.97
CA SER A 17 -7.20 -7.83 -2.16
C SER A 17 -7.71 -6.90 -3.26
N ILE A 18 -8.46 -5.84 -2.91
CA ILE A 18 -8.92 -4.83 -3.87
C ILE A 18 -7.74 -4.09 -4.51
N ILE A 19 -6.72 -3.75 -3.71
CA ILE A 19 -5.52 -3.08 -4.22
C ILE A 19 -4.74 -4.01 -5.16
N LYS A 20 -4.56 -5.28 -4.81
CA LYS A 20 -3.93 -6.29 -5.69
C LYS A 20 -4.65 -6.39 -7.02
N GLU A 21 -5.97 -6.54 -7.01
CA GLU A 21 -6.76 -6.65 -8.24
C GLU A 21 -6.59 -5.40 -9.13
N ALA A 22 -6.54 -4.22 -8.52
CA ALA A 22 -6.27 -2.97 -9.24
C ALA A 22 -4.85 -2.91 -9.83
N ILE A 23 -3.84 -3.41 -9.10
CA ILE A 23 -2.46 -3.53 -9.60
C ILE A 23 -2.44 -4.49 -10.79
N GLU A 24 -2.95 -5.71 -10.65
CA GLU A 24 -2.97 -6.73 -11.70
C GLU A 24 -3.69 -6.24 -12.95
N THR A 25 -4.87 -5.63 -12.79
CA THR A 25 -5.63 -5.04 -13.89
C THR A 25 -4.85 -3.93 -14.60
N THR A 26 -4.05 -3.16 -13.87
CA THR A 26 -3.21 -2.10 -14.45
C THR A 26 -2.00 -2.67 -15.19
N LEU A 27 -1.35 -3.68 -14.60
CA LEU A 27 -0.21 -4.38 -15.21
C LEU A 27 -0.60 -5.03 -16.54
N LEU A 28 -1.78 -5.68 -16.60
CA LEU A 28 -2.31 -6.26 -17.84
C LEU A 28 -2.46 -5.24 -18.98
N LYS A 29 -2.68 -3.96 -18.66
CA LYS A 29 -2.91 -2.89 -19.65
C LYS A 29 -1.65 -2.11 -20.01
N LYS A 30 -0.72 -1.94 -19.06
CA LYS A 30 0.37 -0.95 -19.17
C LYS A 30 1.75 -1.49 -18.78
N ASN A 31 1.87 -2.75 -18.34
CA ASN A 31 3.09 -3.38 -17.80
C ASN A 31 3.72 -2.69 -16.58
N ILE A 32 3.16 -1.56 -16.13
CA ILE A 32 3.61 -0.79 -14.98
C ILE A 32 2.38 -0.33 -14.21
N ALA A 33 2.40 -0.51 -12.89
CA ALA A 33 1.41 0.03 -11.96
C ALA A 33 2.08 1.06 -11.04
N VAL A 34 1.41 2.20 -10.82
CA VAL A 34 1.92 3.24 -9.93
C VAL A 34 0.93 3.42 -8.77
N LEU A 35 1.41 3.21 -7.55
CA LEU A 35 0.62 3.27 -6.33
C LEU A 35 0.96 4.54 -5.53
N GLY A 36 0.00 5.45 -5.45
CA GLY A 36 0.07 6.59 -4.53
C GLY A 36 -0.39 6.17 -3.14
N LEU A 37 0.48 6.24 -2.15
CA LEU A 37 0.19 5.84 -0.77
C LEU A 37 0.05 7.05 0.16
N PRO A 38 -1.04 7.12 0.94
CA PRO A 38 -1.16 8.10 2.02
C PRO A 38 -0.36 7.66 3.25
N GLY A 39 -0.25 8.56 4.21
CA GLY A 39 0.20 8.24 5.56
C GLY A 39 -0.81 7.49 6.45
N GLY A 40 -0.39 7.22 7.69
CA GLY A 40 -1.27 6.84 8.79
C GLY A 40 -1.20 5.38 9.23
N ARG A 41 -1.86 5.07 10.35
CA ARG A 41 -1.79 3.73 10.98
C ARG A 41 -2.52 2.67 10.17
N SER A 42 -3.69 3.00 9.61
CA SER A 42 -4.53 2.05 8.88
C SER A 42 -3.84 1.48 7.65
N ILE A 43 -3.15 2.33 6.87
CA ILE A 43 -2.45 1.90 5.66
C ILE A 43 -1.30 0.94 5.99
N SER A 44 -0.60 1.13 7.12
CA SER A 44 0.51 0.25 7.51
C SER A 44 0.08 -1.22 7.67
N THR A 45 -1.12 -1.48 8.19
CA THR A 45 -1.65 -2.85 8.31
C THR A 45 -2.12 -3.39 6.96
N VAL A 46 -2.79 -2.58 6.15
CA VAL A 46 -3.21 -2.97 4.80
C VAL A 46 -2.00 -3.38 3.95
N LEU A 47 -0.90 -2.63 4.01
CA LEU A 47 0.32 -2.94 3.26
C LEU A 47 0.97 -4.25 3.70
N LYS A 48 0.91 -4.60 4.99
CA LYS A 48 1.36 -5.91 5.48
C LYS A 48 0.54 -7.04 4.88
N PHE A 49 -0.79 -6.89 4.80
CA PHE A 49 -1.64 -7.88 4.12
C PHE A 49 -1.38 -7.95 2.63
N LEU A 50 -1.23 -6.79 1.96
CA LEU A 50 -0.92 -6.73 0.53
C LEU A 50 0.41 -7.40 0.19
N LYS A 51 1.45 -7.18 1.02
CA LYS A 51 2.77 -7.80 0.86
C LYS A 51 2.74 -9.34 0.96
N MET A 52 1.77 -9.91 1.67
CA MET A 52 1.59 -11.37 1.75
C MET A 52 0.88 -11.95 0.52
N GLN A 53 0.34 -11.11 -0.37
CA GLN A 53 -0.29 -11.57 -1.60
C GLN A 53 0.74 -11.68 -2.73
N ASP A 54 0.44 -12.53 -3.71
CA ASP A 54 1.27 -12.71 -4.90
C ASP A 54 1.09 -11.50 -5.85
N VAL A 55 2.03 -10.55 -5.79
CA VAL A 55 2.02 -9.33 -6.59
C VAL A 55 3.36 -9.23 -7.32
N GLU A 56 3.34 -8.89 -8.62
CA GLU A 56 4.54 -8.68 -9.42
C GLU A 56 5.23 -7.34 -9.09
N TRP A 57 5.80 -7.23 -7.90
CA TRP A 57 6.34 -5.96 -7.37
C TRP A 57 7.42 -5.30 -8.23
N LYS A 58 8.17 -6.08 -9.03
CA LYS A 58 9.14 -5.57 -10.02
C LYS A 58 8.56 -4.56 -11.02
N HIS A 59 7.23 -4.55 -11.19
CA HIS A 59 6.51 -3.66 -12.11
C HIS A 59 5.64 -2.62 -11.37
N VAL A 60 5.80 -2.51 -10.04
CA VAL A 60 5.04 -1.59 -9.20
C VAL A 60 5.95 -0.47 -8.72
N HIS A 61 5.59 0.77 -9.02
CA HIS A 61 6.24 1.96 -8.44
C HIS A 61 5.36 2.56 -7.35
N VAL A 62 6.00 3.05 -6.30
CA VAL A 62 5.31 3.64 -5.14
C VAL A 62 5.75 5.09 -4.98
N PHE A 63 4.79 5.98 -4.71
CA PHE A 63 5.06 7.35 -4.28
C PHE A 63 4.12 7.74 -3.14
N LEU A 64 4.48 8.78 -2.39
CA LEU A 64 3.67 9.31 -1.30
C LEU A 64 2.70 10.37 -1.83
N VAL A 65 1.41 10.27 -1.47
CA VAL A 65 0.41 11.29 -1.85
C VAL A 65 0.64 12.59 -1.07
N ASP A 66 1.10 12.47 0.18
CA ASP A 66 1.43 13.55 1.09
C ASP A 66 2.65 13.18 1.96
N GLU A 67 3.36 14.19 2.49
CA GLU A 67 4.46 13.98 3.44
C GLU A 67 4.55 15.15 4.44
N ARG A 68 5.14 14.86 5.59
CA ARG A 68 5.39 15.79 6.69
C ARG A 68 6.80 16.36 6.51
N LEU A 69 6.95 17.66 6.74
CA LEU A 69 8.27 18.32 6.70
C LEU A 69 9.09 17.98 7.96
N VAL A 70 9.62 16.76 8.00
CA VAL A 70 10.44 16.21 9.08
C VAL A 70 11.62 15.43 8.49
N GLN A 71 12.57 15.03 9.32
CA GLN A 71 13.67 14.17 8.88
C GLN A 71 13.14 12.83 8.34
N ILE A 72 13.80 12.26 7.33
CA ILE A 72 13.33 11.05 6.64
C ILE A 72 13.18 9.82 7.55
N ASN A 73 13.94 9.78 8.65
CA ASN A 73 13.90 8.70 9.65
C ASN A 73 13.03 9.06 10.87
N ASP A 74 12.38 10.23 10.87
CA ASP A 74 11.47 10.65 11.94
C ASP A 74 10.27 9.70 12.05
N LYS A 75 9.79 9.47 13.27
CA LYS A 75 8.64 8.59 13.54
C LYS A 75 7.33 9.07 12.88
N TYR A 76 7.25 10.34 12.50
CA TYR A 76 6.10 10.93 11.82
C TYR A 76 6.22 10.99 10.29
N SER A 77 7.35 10.58 9.71
CA SER A 77 7.54 10.52 8.25
C SER A 77 6.68 9.42 7.63
N ASN A 78 5.90 9.77 6.61
CA ASN A 78 5.18 8.82 5.77
C ASN A 78 6.16 7.94 5.00
N PHE A 79 7.26 8.51 4.50
CA PHE A 79 8.32 7.76 3.86
C PHE A 79 8.83 6.63 4.74
N ARG A 80 9.18 6.93 6.01
CA ARG A 80 9.62 5.90 6.95
C ARG A 80 8.55 4.81 7.12
N LEU A 81 7.30 5.19 7.33
CA LEU A 81 6.19 4.25 7.52
C LEU A 81 6.01 3.30 6.33
N ILE A 82 5.98 3.85 5.12
CA ILE A 82 5.79 3.08 3.88
C ILE A 82 7.00 2.21 3.58
N LYS A 83 8.21 2.77 3.75
CA LYS A 83 9.46 2.01 3.57
C LYS A 83 9.50 0.81 4.50
N GLN A 84 9.14 0.97 5.78
CA GLN A 84 9.09 -0.15 6.74
C GLN A 84 8.06 -1.21 6.36
N ALA A 85 6.97 -0.84 5.68
CA ALA A 85 5.93 -1.78 5.29
C ALA A 85 6.32 -2.58 4.03
N LEU A 86 7.01 -1.96 3.07
CA LEU A 86 7.21 -2.52 1.73
C LEU A 86 8.67 -2.78 1.33
N SER A 87 9.68 -2.37 2.11
CA SER A 87 11.11 -2.41 1.72
C SER A 87 11.65 -3.73 1.17
N ASP A 88 11.02 -4.85 1.49
CA ASP A 88 11.50 -6.17 1.09
C ASP A 88 10.92 -6.63 -0.25
N VAL A 89 9.98 -5.85 -0.81
CA VAL A 89 9.31 -6.16 -2.07
C VAL A 89 9.42 -5.04 -3.11
N ILE A 90 9.74 -3.80 -2.72
CA ILE A 90 9.95 -2.66 -3.65
C ILE A 90 11.38 -2.12 -3.59
#